data_AF-A0A8X6EZQ1-F1
#
_entry.id   AF-A0A8X6EZQ1-F1
#
_cell.length_a   1.000
_cell.length_b   1.000
_cell.length_c   1.000
_cell.angle_alpha   90.00
_cell.angle_beta   90.00
_cell.angle_gamma   90.00
#
_symmetry.space_group_name_H-M   'P 1'
#
loop_
_entity.id
_entity.type
_entity.pdbx_description
1 polymer ?
#
loop_
_entity_poly.entity_id
_entity_poly.type
_entity_poly.pdbx_seq_one_letter_code
_entity_poly.pdbx_strand_id
1 'polypeptide(L)' 'MDSSAPLKKKQKISVEIDDLSLHPQIIHRLKIAKLCSYKSILHLSQQELQKTAKVSSSESKIIFEAVSKASVENKILP' A
#
# COMPACT_ATOMS: atom_id res chain seq x y z
N MET A 1 -44.44 -9.71 5.92
CA MET A 1 -43.95 -9.17 4.63
C MET A 1 -42.59 -8.54 4.89
N ASP A 2 -41.64 -9.00 4.09
CA ASP A 2 -40.20 -8.73 4.17
C ASP A 2 -39.89 -7.32 3.66
N SER A 3 -39.01 -6.58 4.34
CA SER A 3 -38.34 -5.42 3.74
C SER A 3 -36.97 -5.25 4.37
N SER A 4 -36.05 -5.99 3.75
CA SER A 4 -34.61 -5.95 3.90
C SER A 4 -34.03 -4.55 3.58
N ALA A 5 -33.08 -4.10 4.39
CA ALA A 5 -32.30 -2.87 4.19
C ALA A 5 -31.34 -2.98 2.98
N PRO A 6 -31.22 -1.97 2.10
CA PRO A 6 -30.15 -1.97 1.12
C PRO A 6 -28.89 -1.38 1.75
N LEU A 7 -27.95 -2.28 2.08
CA LEU A 7 -26.58 -1.99 2.47
C LEU A 7 -25.93 -1.05 1.44
N LYS A 8 -25.61 0.18 1.86
CA LYS A 8 -24.70 1.08 1.13
C LYS A 8 -23.40 0.31 0.85
N LYS A 9 -23.20 -0.06 -0.42
CA LYS A 9 -21.96 -0.66 -0.91
C LYS A 9 -20.80 0.28 -0.57
N LYS A 10 -20.03 -0.06 0.47
CA LYS A 10 -18.71 0.53 0.70
C LYS A 10 -17.86 0.15 -0.51
N GLN A 11 -17.59 1.11 -1.40
CA GLN A 11 -16.56 0.96 -2.42
C GLN A 11 -15.31 0.46 -1.71
N LYS A 12 -14.87 -0.76 -2.06
CA LYS A 12 -13.57 -1.25 -1.66
C LYS A 12 -12.58 -0.28 -2.28
N ILE A 13 -11.93 0.53 -1.44
CA ILE A 13 -10.74 1.26 -1.84
C ILE A 13 -9.78 0.14 -2.25
N SER A 14 -9.62 -0.09 -3.56
CA SER A 14 -8.54 -0.95 -4.05
C SER A 14 -7.26 -0.29 -3.58
N VAL A 15 -6.60 -0.98 -2.66
CA VAL A 15 -5.37 -0.52 -2.06
C VAL A 15 -4.27 -0.85 -3.05
N GLU A 16 -3.66 0.15 -3.69
CA GLU A 16 -2.68 -0.04 -4.78
C GLU A 16 -1.54 -0.98 -4.37
N ILE A 17 -1.15 -0.96 -3.09
CA ILE A 17 -0.08 -1.82 -2.61
C ILE A 17 -0.44 -3.31 -2.69
N ASP A 18 -1.71 -3.69 -2.73
CA ASP A 18 -2.11 -5.11 -2.87
C ASP A 18 -1.68 -5.72 -4.21
N ASP A 19 -1.48 -4.89 -5.23
CA ASP A 19 -0.97 -5.32 -6.53
C ASP A 19 0.56 -5.48 -6.53
N LEU A 20 1.26 -5.07 -5.47
CA LEU A 20 2.70 -5.28 -5.33
C LEU A 20 2.98 -6.73 -4.97
N SER A 21 3.91 -7.33 -5.70
CA SER A 21 4.46 -8.67 -5.40
C SER A 21 5.42 -8.62 -4.20
N LEU A 22 4.92 -8.15 -3.06
CA LEU A 22 5.62 -8.10 -1.77
C LEU A 22 5.15 -9.22 -0.87
N HIS A 23 5.96 -9.54 0.15
CA HIS A 23 5.56 -10.51 1.15
C HIS A 23 4.26 -10.07 1.86
N PRO A 24 3.25 -10.95 2.05
CA PRO A 24 1.95 -10.57 2.62
C PRO A 24 2.04 -9.89 3.99
N GLN A 25 3.05 -10.25 4.79
CA GLN A 25 3.30 -9.59 6.09
C GLN A 25 3.76 -8.14 5.93
N ILE A 26 4.51 -7.81 4.87
CA ILE A 26 4.94 -6.45 4.56
C ILE A 26 3.73 -5.62 4.13
N ILE A 27 2.90 -6.15 3.22
CA ILE A 27 1.64 -5.53 2.79
C ILE A 27 0.76 -5.22 4.00
N HIS A 28 0.61 -6.19 4.91
CA HIS A 28 -0.18 -6.01 6.13
C HIS A 28 0.38 -4.89 7.03
N ARG A 29 1.71 -4.81 7.23
CA ARG A 29 2.34 -3.73 7.99
C ARG A 29 2.15 -2.37 7.33
N LEU A 30 2.27 -2.28 6.00
CA LEU A 30 2.01 -1.06 5.25
C LEU A 30 0.55 -0.60 5.38
N LYS A 31 -0.41 -1.53 5.33
CA LYS A 31 -1.84 -1.24 5.56
C LYS A 31 -2.12 -0.70 6.96
N ILE A 32 -1.52 -1.31 7.99
CA ILE A 32 -1.62 -0.82 9.38
C ILE A 32 -1.03 0.60 9.49
N ALA A 33 0.07 0.85 8.79
CA ALA A 33 0.72 2.17 8.69
C ALA A 33 -0.04 3.19 7.83
N LYS A 34 -1.20 2.83 7.27
CA LYS A 34 -2.00 3.65 6.32
C LYS A 34 -1.23 4.01 5.04
N LEU A 35 -0.20 3.24 4.70
CA LEU A 35 0.58 3.39 3.47
C LEU A 35 -0.03 2.53 2.37
N CYS A 36 -1.25 2.90 1.97
CA CYS A 36 -2.08 2.11 1.05
C CYS A 36 -1.90 2.49 -0.43
N SER A 37 -1.09 3.51 -0.73
CA SER A 37 -0.84 3.99 -2.10
C SER A 37 0.65 4.16 -2.38
N TYR A 38 1.03 4.02 -3.65
CA TYR A 38 2.41 4.18 -4.09
C TYR A 38 2.95 5.57 -3.77
N LYS A 39 2.13 6.58 -4.02
CA LYS A 39 2.45 7.98 -3.75
C LYS A 39 2.74 8.23 -2.27
N SER A 40 1.98 7.61 -1.36
CA SER A 40 2.21 7.74 0.08
C SER A 40 3.59 7.21 0.48
N ILE A 41 3.99 6.08 -0.10
CA ILE A 41 5.28 5.46 0.19
C ILE A 41 6.42 6.28 -0.42
N LEU A 42 6.27 6.72 -1.67
CA LEU A 42 7.28 7.52 -2.38
C LEU A 42 7.52 8.90 -1.78
N HIS A 43 6.54 9.47 -1.08
CA HIS A 43 6.70 10.73 -0.34
C HIS A 43 7.48 10.58 0.98
N LEU A 44 7.67 9.37 1.48
CA LEU A 44 8.43 9.14 2.69
C LEU A 44 9.93 8.96 2.38
N SER A 45 10.77 9.27 3.35
CA SER A 45 12.16 8.82 3.31
C SER A 45 12.25 7.35 3.73
N GLN A 46 13.38 6.70 3.41
CA GLN A 46 13.60 5.31 3.80
C GLN A 46 13.54 5.11 5.33
N GLN A 47 14.03 6.08 6.12
CA GLN A 47 13.94 6.00 7.58
C GLN A 47 12.50 6.17 8.08
N GLU A 48 11.73 7.07 7.48
CA GLU A 48 10.34 7.30 7.87
C GLU A 48 9.47 6.08 7.55
N LEU A 49 9.70 5.42 6.41
CA LEU A 49 9.05 4.14 6.08
C LEU A 49 9.36 3.06 7.11
N GLN A 50 10.63 2.91 7.51
CA GLN A 50 11.06 1.94 8.52
C GLN A 50 10.36 2.16 9.86
N LYS A 51 10.31 3.41 10.32
CA LYS A 51 9.65 3.77 11.59
C LYS A 51 8.13 3.59 11.51
N THR A 52 7.51 4.05 10.43
CA THR A 52 6.04 4.05 10.28
C THR A 52 5.50 2.64 10.09
N ALA A 53 6.12 1.85 9.21
CA ALA A 53 5.69 0.49 8.90
C ALA A 53 6.34 -0.58 9.79
N LYS A 54 7.25 -0.19 10.69
CA LYS A 54 8.02 -1.13 11.54
C LYS A 54 8.66 -2.24 10.70
N VAL A 55 9.35 -1.83 9.64
CA VAL A 55 10.06 -2.71 8.72
C VAL A 55 11.56 -2.50 8.86
N SER A 56 12.33 -3.54 8.57
CA SER A 56 13.80 -3.47 8.55
C SER A 56 14.32 -2.62 7.38
N SER A 57 15.59 -2.25 7.45
CA SER A 57 16.26 -1.55 6.35
C SER A 57 16.18 -2.33 5.03
N SER A 58 16.36 -3.65 5.07
CA SER A 58 16.24 -4.51 3.89
C SER A 58 14.82 -4.52 3.33
N GLU A 59 13.81 -4.72 4.17
CA GLU A 59 12.41 -4.68 3.76
C GLU A 59 12.02 -3.31 3.17
N SER A 60 12.49 -2.21 3.78
CA SER A 60 12.22 -0.86 3.26
C SER A 60 12.78 -0.66 1.85
N LYS A 61 13.96 -1.20 1.53
CA LYS A 61 14.52 -1.15 0.16
C LYS A 61 13.66 -1.92 -0.82
N ILE A 62 13.25 -3.15 -0.44
CA ILE A 62 12.40 -4.00 -1.27
C ILE A 62 11.05 -3.31 -1.56
N ILE A 63 10.46 -2.66 -0.55
CA ILE A 63 9.22 -1.90 -0.72
C ILE A 63 9.41 -0.73 -1.68
N PHE A 64 10.46 0.09 -1.51
CA PHE A 64 10.73 1.21 -2.40
C PHE A 64 10.99 0.76 -3.83
N GLU A 65 11.73 -0.33 -4.02
CA GLU A 65 12.01 -0.90 -5.33
C GLU A 65 10.73 -1.41 -6.00
N ALA A 66 9.92 -2.18 -5.28
CA ALA A 66 8.65 -2.69 -5.77
C ALA A 66 7.68 -1.55 -6.14
N VAL A 67 7.55 -0.53 -5.28
CA VAL A 67 6.69 0.64 -5.52
C VAL A 67 7.21 1.47 -6.70
N SER A 68 8.53 1.68 -6.80
CA SER A 68 9.13 2.43 -7.90
C SER A 68 8.94 1.70 -9.23
N LYS A 69 9.16 0.38 -9.26
CA LYS A 69 8.94 -0.45 -10.43
C LYS A 69 7.47 -0.43 -10.86
N ALA A 70 6.55 -0.64 -9.91
CA ALA A 70 5.12 -0.58 -10.18
C ALA A 70 4.66 0.81 -10.66
N SER A 71 5.26 1.89 -10.15
CA SER A 71 4.98 3.26 -10.59
C SER A 71 5.37 3.51 -12.05
N VAL A 72 6.54 3.00 -12.48
CA VAL A 72 6.99 3.06 -13.87
C VAL A 72 6.10 2.22 -14.78
N GLU A 73 5.80 0.98 -14.37
CA GLU A 73 5.02 0.02 -15.16
C GLU A 73 3.56 0.47 -15.34
N ASN A 74 2.97 1.12 -14.32
CA ASN A 74 1.60 1.64 -14.36
C ASN A 74 1.47 3.08 -14.92
N LYS A 75 2.55 3.69 -15.43
CA LYS A 75 2.57 5.10 -15.89
C LYS A 75 2.06 6.09 -14.82
N ILE A 76 2.45 5.89 -13.55
CA ILE A 76 2.11 6.80 -12.43
C ILE A 76 3.16 7.92 -12.26
N LEU A 77 4.09 8.04 -13.22
CA LEU A 77 4.96 9.19 -13.37
C LEU A 77 4.17 10.39 -13.93
N PRO A 78 4.37 11.62 -13.40
CA PRO A 78 3.94 12.83 -14.08
C PRO A 78 4.58 12.98 -15.47
#